data_AF-A0A1B1KJ84-F1
#
_entry.id   AF-A0A1B1KJ84-F1
#
_cell.length_a   1.000
_cell.length_b   1.000
_cell.length_c   1.000
_cell.angle_alpha   90.00
_cell.angle_beta   90.00
_cell.angle_gamma   90.00
#
_symmetry.space_group_name_H-M   'P 1'
#
loop_
_entity.id
_entity.type
_entity.pdbx_description
1 polymer ?
#
loop_
_entity_poly.entity_id
_entity_poly.type
_entity_poly.pdbx_seq_one_letter_code
_entity_poly.pdbx_strand_id
1 'polypeptide(L)'
;MVAQERSSALASVNFPGYIVAWIASVVVIVGSVGPWATSGIFSLPGTHGDGKYTLALGGVAAVVLLIKSAMTNRWPLVVAALMGFLCLIVGVVDIASVSSFISDEDRQGGVVSVGWGLWMVVVGTVLLVVGCIVAQIGVPPRAVPGIDLIPREITSDAETRDAETPAHIKPDHETIDVFLDFWSSWRGVLVMTLLGWLALAWLFTGNFVSAIGWSLFPGAVLGFLMFRYARGNKSRKA
;
A
#
# COMPACT_ATOMS: atom_id res chain seq x y z
N MET A 1 -19.28 -29.62 -17.66
CA MET A 1 -19.72 -28.23 -17.96
C MET A 1 -19.28 -27.26 -16.84
N VAL A 2 -18.05 -27.40 -16.32
CA VAL A 2 -17.58 -26.74 -15.07
C VAL A 2 -16.63 -25.55 -15.33
N ALA A 3 -16.23 -25.32 -16.59
CA ALA A 3 -15.27 -24.26 -16.93
C ALA A 3 -15.87 -22.84 -16.93
N GLN A 4 -17.20 -22.68 -16.91
CA GLN A 4 -17.86 -21.39 -17.13
C GLN A 4 -17.96 -20.51 -15.86
N GLU A 5 -17.95 -21.10 -14.66
CA GLU A 5 -18.12 -20.33 -13.41
C GLU A 5 -16.86 -19.56 -12.96
N ARG A 6 -15.67 -20.03 -13.34
CA ARG A 6 -14.39 -19.37 -12.93
C ARG A 6 -14.25 -17.96 -13.50
N SER A 7 -14.87 -17.70 -14.66
CA SER A 7 -14.85 -16.39 -15.30
C SER A 7 -15.62 -15.34 -14.49
N SER A 8 -16.62 -15.75 -13.71
CA SER A 8 -17.55 -14.84 -13.02
C SER A 8 -16.94 -14.16 -11.79
N ALA A 9 -16.06 -14.85 -11.06
CA ALA A 9 -15.44 -14.30 -9.85
C ALA A 9 -14.44 -13.17 -10.18
N LEU A 10 -13.62 -13.35 -11.22
CA LEU A 10 -12.69 -12.32 -11.71
C LEU A 10 -13.40 -11.22 -12.50
N ALA A 11 -14.53 -11.52 -13.16
CA ALA A 11 -15.35 -10.52 -13.84
C ALA A 11 -15.96 -9.48 -12.89
N SER A 12 -16.03 -9.77 -11.58
CA SER A 12 -16.58 -8.84 -10.58
C SER A 12 -15.64 -7.69 -10.19
N VAL A 13 -14.36 -7.76 -10.58
CA VAL A 13 -13.36 -6.75 -10.22
C VAL A 13 -12.84 -6.13 -11.51
N ASN A 14 -12.70 -4.81 -11.53
CA ASN A 14 -12.13 -4.10 -12.68
C ASN A 14 -10.63 -4.46 -12.80
N PHE A 15 -10.37 -5.55 -13.52
CA PHE A 15 -9.06 -6.17 -13.69
C PHE A 15 -7.98 -5.18 -14.16
N PRO A 16 -8.25 -4.28 -15.14
CA PRO A 16 -7.34 -3.19 -15.50
C PRO A 16 -6.90 -2.32 -14.30
N GLY A 17 -7.86 -1.85 -13.49
CA GLY A 17 -7.56 -0.98 -12.34
C GLY A 17 -6.72 -1.69 -11.29
N TYR A 18 -6.97 -2.98 -11.08
CA TYR A 18 -6.21 -3.80 -10.13
C TYR A 18 -4.76 -4.03 -10.58
N ILE A 19 -4.53 -4.29 -11.87
CA ILE A 19 -3.18 -4.40 -12.43
C ILE A 19 -2.42 -3.09 -12.27
N VAL A 20 -3.06 -1.96 -12.59
CA VAL A 20 -2.44 -0.64 -12.43
C VAL A 20 -2.04 -0.39 -10.98
N ALA A 21 -2.90 -0.72 -10.02
CA ALA A 21 -2.58 -0.59 -8.59
C ALA A 21 -1.37 -1.45 -8.18
N TRP A 22 -1.27 -2.68 -8.70
CA TRP A 22 -0.11 -3.55 -8.45
C TRP A 22 1.19 -3.00 -9.02
N ILE A 23 1.19 -2.61 -10.29
CA ILE A 23 2.35 -2.01 -10.95
C ILE A 23 2.77 -0.74 -10.21
N ALA A 24 1.81 0.10 -9.85
CA ALA A 24 2.04 1.32 -9.09
C ALA A 24 2.70 1.03 -7.74
N SER A 25 2.25 0.00 -7.02
CA SER A 25 2.86 -0.41 -5.75
C SER A 25 4.33 -0.83 -5.93
N VAL A 26 4.65 -1.55 -7.01
CA VAL A 26 6.04 -1.91 -7.34
C VAL A 26 6.87 -0.67 -7.67
N VAL A 27 6.33 0.28 -8.43
CA VAL A 27 7.00 1.55 -8.74
C VAL A 27 7.32 2.34 -7.47
N VAL A 28 6.41 2.39 -6.50
CA VAL A 28 6.65 3.04 -5.19
C VAL A 28 7.80 2.37 -4.43
N ILE A 29 7.86 1.03 -4.44
CA ILE A 29 8.95 0.28 -3.78
C ILE A 29 10.29 0.58 -4.48
N VAL A 30 10.34 0.49 -5.81
CA VAL A 30 11.56 0.77 -6.58
C VAL A 30 12.00 2.23 -6.41
N GLY A 31 11.05 3.18 -6.43
CA GLY A 31 11.33 4.59 -6.19
C GLY A 31 11.86 4.87 -4.78
N SER A 32 11.39 4.12 -3.78
CA SER A 32 11.86 4.27 -2.39
C SER A 32 13.29 3.75 -2.20
N VAL A 33 13.71 2.74 -2.97
CA VAL A 33 15.10 2.24 -2.97
C VAL A 33 16.02 3.11 -3.83
N GLY A 34 15.45 3.81 -4.83
CA GLY A 34 16.17 4.72 -5.70
C GLY A 34 16.82 5.91 -4.98
N PRO A 35 17.71 6.63 -5.66
CA PRO A 35 18.32 7.86 -5.15
C PRO A 35 17.27 8.97 -5.08
N TRP A 36 17.21 9.65 -3.94
CA TRP A 36 16.26 10.73 -3.69
C TRP A 36 16.88 12.11 -3.88
N ALA A 37 18.17 12.22 -3.62
CA ALA A 37 18.97 13.41 -3.91
C ALA A 37 20.32 12.98 -4.46
N THR A 38 20.78 13.66 -5.49
CA THR A 38 22.09 13.44 -6.10
C THR A 38 22.85 14.75 -6.09
N SER A 39 24.10 14.72 -5.60
CA SER A 39 25.02 15.85 -5.58
C SER A 39 26.32 15.48 -6.31
N GLY A 40 26.44 15.85 -7.59
CA GLY A 40 27.57 15.46 -8.44
C GLY A 40 27.83 13.94 -8.43
N ILE A 41 28.93 13.52 -7.80
CA ILE A 41 29.33 12.09 -7.65
C ILE A 41 28.71 11.38 -6.45
N PHE A 42 28.08 12.12 -5.53
CA PHE A 42 27.47 11.56 -4.34
C PHE A 42 25.96 11.37 -4.54
N SER A 43 25.46 10.20 -4.18
CA SER A 43 24.03 9.88 -4.24
C SER A 43 23.55 9.49 -2.86
N LEU A 44 22.55 10.18 -2.32
CA LEU A 44 21.88 9.76 -1.10
C LEU A 44 20.73 8.81 -1.47
N PRO A 45 20.79 7.54 -1.03
CA PRO A 45 19.69 6.62 -1.22
C PRO A 45 18.48 7.07 -0.40
N GLY A 46 17.27 6.88 -0.94
CA GLY A 46 16.04 7.20 -0.23
C GLY A 46 15.85 6.46 1.09
N THR A 47 16.54 5.35 1.29
CA THR A 47 16.53 4.59 2.54
C THR A 47 17.19 5.31 3.71
N HIS A 48 17.93 6.39 3.46
CA HIS A 48 18.47 7.27 4.51
C HIS A 48 17.39 8.26 4.96
N GLY A 49 16.86 8.09 6.17
CA GLY A 49 15.85 8.98 6.75
C GLY A 49 14.43 8.47 6.56
N ASP A 50 13.61 9.23 5.84
CA ASP A 50 12.14 9.03 5.78
C ASP A 50 11.68 8.04 4.72
N GLY A 51 12.53 7.68 3.73
CA GLY A 51 12.14 6.69 2.72
C GLY A 51 12.02 5.25 3.22
N LYS A 52 12.43 4.96 4.44
CA LYS A 52 12.05 3.70 5.12
C LYS A 52 10.54 3.63 5.37
N TYR A 53 9.89 4.77 5.63
CA TYR A 53 8.44 4.82 5.84
C TYR A 53 7.69 4.67 4.52
N THR A 54 8.14 5.32 3.44
CA THR A 54 7.52 5.15 2.11
C THR A 54 7.67 3.73 1.61
N LEU A 55 8.81 3.08 1.86
CA LEU A 55 9.04 1.68 1.52
C LEU A 55 8.12 0.74 2.33
N ALA A 56 7.99 0.97 3.63
CA ALA A 56 7.08 0.20 4.47
C ALA A 56 5.62 0.41 4.05
N LEU A 57 5.18 1.64 3.78
CA LEU A 57 3.83 1.96 3.33
C LEU A 57 3.52 1.35 1.95
N GLY A 58 4.47 1.43 1.01
CA GLY A 58 4.36 0.78 -0.30
C GLY A 58 4.29 -0.74 -0.19
N GLY A 59 5.05 -1.34 0.73
CA GLY A 59 4.98 -2.76 1.04
C GLY A 59 3.65 -3.19 1.64
N VAL A 60 3.15 -2.43 2.63
CA VAL A 60 1.83 -2.68 3.23
C VAL A 60 0.73 -2.55 2.18
N ALA A 61 0.80 -1.55 1.28
CA ALA A 61 -0.15 -1.43 0.18
C ALA A 61 -0.12 -2.67 -0.74
N ALA A 62 1.06 -3.17 -1.12
CA ALA A 62 1.20 -4.40 -1.91
C ALA A 62 0.58 -5.61 -1.20
N VAL A 63 0.85 -5.78 0.10
CA VAL A 63 0.29 -6.89 0.90
C VAL A 63 -1.24 -6.76 1.02
N VAL A 64 -1.77 -5.56 1.22
CA VAL A 64 -3.22 -5.32 1.30
C VAL A 64 -3.89 -5.61 -0.05
N LEU A 65 -3.26 -5.23 -1.17
CA LEU A 65 -3.71 -5.62 -2.50
C LEU A 65 -3.66 -7.15 -2.68
N LEU A 66 -2.63 -7.83 -2.19
CA LEU A 66 -2.56 -9.30 -2.21
C LEU A 66 -3.68 -9.94 -1.37
N ILE A 67 -3.98 -9.42 -0.18
CA ILE A 67 -5.10 -9.90 0.65
C ILE A 67 -6.43 -9.68 -0.09
N LYS A 68 -6.56 -8.58 -0.85
CA LYS A 68 -7.75 -8.31 -1.66
C LYS A 68 -7.99 -9.36 -2.75
N SER A 69 -6.97 -10.06 -3.25
CA SER A 69 -7.19 -11.16 -4.20
C SER A 69 -7.81 -12.39 -3.54
N ALA A 70 -7.62 -12.57 -2.22
CA ALA A 70 -8.22 -13.65 -1.46
C ALA A 70 -9.60 -13.28 -0.84
N MET A 71 -9.89 -11.99 -0.68
CA MET A 71 -11.12 -11.52 -0.02
C MET A 71 -12.09 -10.85 -1.01
N THR A 72 -13.38 -11.18 -0.92
CA THR A 72 -14.45 -10.51 -1.71
C THR A 72 -14.84 -9.13 -1.17
N ASN A 73 -14.25 -8.70 -0.06
CA ASN A 73 -14.58 -7.44 0.60
C ASN A 73 -13.99 -6.23 -0.13
N ARG A 74 -14.68 -5.08 -0.08
CA ARG A 74 -14.25 -3.81 -0.71
C ARG A 74 -13.27 -3.02 0.16
N TRP A 75 -13.31 -3.21 1.47
CA TRP A 75 -12.47 -2.51 2.46
C TRP A 75 -10.96 -2.49 2.16
N PRO A 76 -10.32 -3.58 1.70
CA PRO A 76 -8.88 -3.57 1.40
C PRO A 76 -8.48 -2.55 0.34
N LEU A 77 -9.33 -2.26 -0.66
CA LEU A 77 -9.03 -1.24 -1.68
C LEU A 77 -9.01 0.17 -1.08
N VAL A 78 -9.90 0.45 -0.13
CA VAL A 78 -9.94 1.74 0.57
C VAL A 78 -8.69 1.89 1.44
N VAL A 79 -8.29 0.84 2.16
CA VAL A 79 -7.07 0.85 2.96
C VAL A 79 -5.83 1.03 2.09
N ALA A 80 -5.72 0.33 0.96
CA ALA A 80 -4.61 0.50 0.02
C ALA A 80 -4.55 1.92 -0.55
N ALA A 81 -5.70 2.50 -0.91
CA ALA A 81 -5.76 3.89 -1.37
C ALA A 81 -5.31 4.89 -0.29
N LEU A 82 -5.72 4.68 0.97
CA LEU A 82 -5.27 5.51 2.10
C LEU A 82 -3.76 5.40 2.33
N MET A 83 -3.19 4.20 2.26
CA MET A 83 -1.73 4.00 2.37
C MET A 83 -0.99 4.69 1.21
N GLY A 84 -1.52 4.59 -0.02
CA GLY A 84 -0.99 5.32 -1.17
C GLY A 84 -1.03 6.83 -1.00
N PHE A 85 -2.13 7.35 -0.46
CA PHE A 85 -2.29 8.79 -0.19
C PHE A 85 -1.34 9.30 0.90
N LEU A 86 -1.14 8.54 1.98
CA LEU A 86 -0.15 8.87 3.01
C LEU A 86 1.27 8.89 2.42
N CYS A 87 1.60 7.92 1.56
CA CYS A 87 2.89 7.86 0.89
C CYS A 87 3.09 9.05 -0.08
N LEU A 88 2.01 9.51 -0.75
CA LEU A 88 2.04 10.71 -1.58
C LEU A 88 2.38 11.96 -0.77
N ILE A 89 1.76 12.13 0.40
CA ILE A 89 2.04 13.27 1.29
C ILE A 89 3.52 13.28 1.67
N VAL A 90 4.07 12.14 2.11
CA VAL A 90 5.49 12.02 2.47
C VAL A 90 6.38 12.39 1.29
N GLY A 91 6.14 11.82 0.11
CA GLY A 91 6.93 12.13 -1.09
C GLY A 91 6.91 13.62 -1.48
N VAL A 92 5.77 14.30 -1.33
CA VAL A 92 5.66 15.75 -1.61
C VAL A 92 6.40 16.59 -0.56
N VAL A 93 6.28 16.24 0.72
CA VAL A 93 7.01 16.92 1.81
C VAL A 93 8.52 16.76 1.63
N ASP A 94 8.97 15.58 1.20
CA ASP A 94 10.39 15.32 0.93
C ASP A 94 10.89 16.12 -0.27
N ILE A 95 10.11 16.22 -1.36
CA ILE A 95 10.45 17.10 -2.49
C ILE A 95 10.60 18.54 -2.02
N ALA A 96 9.64 19.04 -1.23
CA ALA A 96 9.66 20.40 -0.74
C ALA A 96 10.89 20.66 0.16
N SER A 97 11.18 19.71 1.06
CA SER A 97 12.34 19.77 1.95
C SER A 97 13.64 19.79 1.16
N VAL A 98 13.83 18.86 0.21
CA VAL A 98 15.01 18.82 -0.67
C VAL A 98 15.15 20.12 -1.47
N SER A 99 14.04 20.65 -2.00
CA SER A 99 14.06 21.90 -2.77
C SER A 99 14.43 23.14 -1.95
N SER A 100 14.21 23.08 -0.63
CA SER A 100 14.57 24.15 0.31
C SER A 100 16.05 24.13 0.73
N PHE A 101 16.71 22.98 0.65
CA PHE A 101 18.15 22.85 0.92
C PHE A 101 19.02 23.33 -0.24
N ILE A 102 18.44 23.44 -1.44
CA ILE A 102 19.15 23.98 -2.61
C ILE A 102 19.15 25.51 -2.47
N SER A 103 20.25 26.04 -1.93
CA SER A 103 20.51 27.48 -1.89
C SER A 103 20.51 28.05 -3.32
N ASP A 104 20.06 29.30 -3.49
CA ASP A 104 19.94 29.90 -4.84
C ASP A 104 21.28 29.98 -5.60
N GLU A 105 22.39 29.97 -4.87
CA GLU A 105 23.75 29.89 -5.41
C GLU A 105 24.07 28.50 -6.03
N ASP A 106 23.57 27.41 -5.43
CA ASP A 106 23.76 26.04 -5.92
C ASP A 106 22.84 25.70 -7.11
N ARG A 107 21.72 26.42 -7.27
CA ARG A 107 20.84 26.28 -8.45
C ARG A 107 21.56 26.61 -9.75
N GLN A 108 22.52 27.54 -9.73
CA GLN A 108 23.28 27.93 -10.92
C GLN A 108 24.45 26.98 -11.21
N GLY A 109 24.98 26.32 -10.18
CA GLY A 109 26.06 25.33 -10.32
C GLY A 109 25.60 23.93 -10.73
N GLY A 110 24.30 23.64 -10.67
CA GLY A 110 23.73 22.33 -11.05
C GLY A 110 24.22 21.17 -10.19
N VAL A 111 24.82 21.45 -9.02
CA VAL A 111 25.51 20.43 -8.23
C VAL A 111 24.51 19.52 -7.53
N VAL A 112 23.37 20.04 -7.04
CA VAL A 112 22.34 19.28 -6.32
C VAL A 112 21.06 19.17 -7.15
N SER A 113 20.64 17.94 -7.45
CA SER A 113 19.40 17.63 -8.17
C SER A 113 18.54 16.63 -7.39
N VAL A 114 17.23 16.78 -7.54
CA VAL A 114 16.25 15.78 -7.07
C VAL A 114 16.48 14.48 -7.83
N GLY A 115 16.62 13.38 -7.10
CA GLY A 115 16.85 12.06 -7.67
C GLY A 115 15.59 11.47 -8.29
N TRP A 116 15.77 10.58 -9.27
CA TRP A 116 14.66 9.93 -9.98
C TRP A 116 13.76 9.08 -9.07
N GLY A 117 14.30 8.57 -7.96
CA GLY A 117 13.55 7.72 -7.02
C GLY A 117 12.35 8.47 -6.43
N LEU A 118 12.54 9.74 -6.08
CA LEU A 118 11.50 10.57 -5.47
C LEU A 118 10.35 10.84 -6.47
N TRP A 119 10.69 11.09 -7.74
CA TRP A 119 9.70 11.21 -8.81
C TRP A 119 8.91 9.92 -9.03
N MET A 120 9.57 8.76 -8.98
CA MET A 120 8.90 7.46 -9.09
C MET A 120 7.95 7.21 -7.92
N VAL A 121 8.29 7.61 -6.69
CA VAL A 121 7.38 7.51 -5.53
C VAL A 121 6.14 8.37 -5.74
N VAL A 122 6.28 9.63 -6.17
CA VAL A 122 5.13 10.51 -6.39
C VAL A 122 4.24 9.99 -7.53
N VAL A 123 4.84 9.65 -8.67
CA VAL A 123 4.06 9.10 -9.80
C VAL A 123 3.42 7.76 -9.42
N GLY A 124 4.15 6.89 -8.73
CA GLY A 124 3.66 5.59 -8.28
C GLY A 124 2.52 5.72 -7.28
N THR A 125 2.57 6.64 -6.33
CA THR A 125 1.49 6.85 -5.35
C THR A 125 0.23 7.43 -5.99
N VAL A 126 0.37 8.35 -6.95
CA VAL A 126 -0.78 8.84 -7.75
C VAL A 126 -1.42 7.70 -8.54
N LEU A 127 -0.61 6.90 -9.25
CA LEU A 127 -1.11 5.74 -10.00
C LEU A 127 -1.74 4.70 -9.08
N LEU A 128 -1.23 4.51 -7.87
CA LEU A 128 -1.78 3.59 -6.88
C LEU A 128 -3.18 4.05 -6.44
N VAL A 129 -3.33 5.33 -6.09
CA VAL A 129 -4.62 5.90 -5.68
C VAL A 129 -5.62 5.84 -6.84
N VAL A 130 -5.23 6.27 -8.04
CA VAL A 130 -6.09 6.22 -9.24
C VAL A 130 -6.46 4.77 -9.58
N GLY A 131 -5.51 3.84 -9.54
CA GLY A 131 -5.74 2.41 -9.76
C GLY A 131 -6.74 1.83 -8.76
N CYS A 132 -6.63 2.18 -7.48
CA CYS A 132 -7.59 1.78 -6.45
C CYS A 132 -8.98 2.38 -6.68
N ILE A 133 -9.10 3.62 -7.18
CA ILE A 133 -10.39 4.26 -7.50
C ILE A 133 -11.03 3.57 -8.72
N VAL A 134 -10.27 3.37 -9.80
CA VAL A 134 -10.74 2.67 -11.00
C VAL A 134 -11.17 1.23 -10.68
N ALA A 135 -10.43 0.56 -9.78
CA ALA A 135 -10.78 -0.76 -9.28
C ALA A 135 -12.13 -0.79 -8.53
N GLN A 136 -12.53 0.32 -7.90
CA GLN A 136 -13.80 0.43 -7.19
C GLN A 136 -15.00 0.73 -8.09
N ILE A 137 -14.83 1.57 -9.12
CA ILE A 137 -15.93 2.02 -9.99
C ILE A 137 -16.55 0.86 -10.79
N GLY A 138 -15.75 -0.15 -11.16
CA GLY A 138 -16.23 -1.28 -11.96
C GLY A 138 -16.98 -2.37 -11.19
N VAL A 139 -17.24 -2.19 -9.89
CA VAL A 139 -18.00 -3.18 -9.11
C VAL A 139 -19.49 -2.81 -9.16
N PRO A 140 -20.33 -3.53 -9.94
CA PRO A 140 -21.76 -3.24 -9.98
C PRO A 140 -22.33 -3.31 -8.55
N PRO A 141 -23.33 -2.48 -8.22
CA PRO A 141 -24.08 -2.61 -6.98
C PRO A 141 -24.55 -4.05 -6.88
N ARG A 142 -24.22 -4.74 -5.78
CA ARG A 142 -24.78 -6.06 -5.52
C ARG A 142 -26.29 -5.87 -5.56
N ALA A 143 -26.96 -6.45 -6.55
CA ALA A 143 -28.41 -6.49 -6.57
C ALA A 143 -28.82 -7.05 -5.21
N VAL A 144 -29.49 -6.23 -4.39
CA VAL A 144 -29.91 -6.64 -3.05
C VAL A 144 -30.91 -7.78 -3.27
N PRO A 145 -30.56 -9.04 -2.95
CA PRO A 145 -31.49 -10.15 -3.13
C PRO A 145 -32.58 -9.95 -2.09
N GLY A 146 -33.77 -9.50 -2.50
CA GLY A 146 -34.89 -9.33 -1.57
C GLY A 146 -35.74 -8.06 -1.71
N ILE A 147 -35.53 -7.22 -2.73
CA ILE A 147 -36.54 -6.24 -3.14
C ILE A 147 -36.96 -6.56 -4.57
N ASP A 148 -37.27 -7.83 -4.82
CA ASP A 148 -38.46 -8.09 -5.62
C ASP A 148 -39.61 -7.60 -4.74
N LEU A 149 -39.98 -6.33 -4.91
CA LEU A 149 -41.36 -5.91 -4.76
C LEU A 149 -42.13 -6.78 -5.76
N ILE A 150 -42.43 -8.03 -5.38
CA ILE A 150 -43.55 -8.76 -5.93
C ILE A 150 -44.69 -7.75 -5.77
N PRO A 151 -45.24 -7.18 -6.86
CA PRO A 151 -46.58 -6.64 -6.75
C PRO A 151 -47.36 -7.85 -6.31
N ARG A 152 -47.75 -7.87 -5.03
CA ARG A 152 -48.63 -8.87 -4.47
C ARG A 152 -49.95 -8.63 -5.18
N GLU A 153 -50.02 -9.05 -6.44
CA GLU A 153 -51.26 -9.25 -7.13
C GLU A 153 -51.89 -10.37 -6.32
N ILE A 154 -52.83 -9.95 -5.48
CA ILE A 154 -53.66 -10.82 -4.69
C ILE A 154 -54.54 -11.56 -5.70
N THR A 155 -53.96 -12.50 -6.45
CA THR A 155 -54.74 -13.51 -7.15
C THR A 155 -55.16 -14.50 -6.07
N SER A 156 -56.32 -14.17 -5.52
CA SER A 156 -57.18 -14.95 -4.67
C SER A 156 -57.65 -16.21 -5.39
N ASP A 157 -56.74 -17.08 -5.82
CA ASP A 157 -57.11 -18.38 -6.38
C ASP A 157 -56.42 -19.48 -5.56
N ALA A 158 -57.17 -19.86 -4.53
CA ALA A 158 -56.96 -21.06 -3.77
C ALA A 158 -57.07 -22.26 -4.73
N GLU A 159 -55.93 -22.83 -5.11
CA GLU A 159 -55.93 -24.20 -5.58
C GLU A 159 -54.72 -24.95 -5.01
N THR A 160 -55.04 -25.68 -3.95
CA THR A 160 -54.37 -26.87 -3.42
C THR A 160 -53.29 -27.44 -4.35
N ARG A 161 -52.04 -27.00 -4.14
CA ARG A 161 -50.87 -27.76 -4.57
C ARG A 161 -50.05 -28.14 -3.35
N ASP A 162 -49.90 -29.45 -3.26
CA ASP A 162 -49.28 -30.23 -2.22
C ASP A 162 -47.98 -29.63 -1.70
N ALA A 163 -47.83 -29.69 -0.38
CA ALA A 163 -46.70 -29.20 0.38
C ALA A 163 -45.42 -29.96 0.02
N GLU A 164 -44.71 -29.53 -1.02
CA GLU A 164 -43.34 -29.95 -1.28
C GLU A 164 -42.41 -29.14 -0.37
N THR A 165 -41.91 -29.83 0.66
CA THR A 165 -41.02 -29.28 1.68
C THR A 165 -39.80 -28.66 0.99
N PRO A 166 -39.50 -27.36 1.19
CA PRO A 166 -38.38 -26.71 0.50
C PRO A 166 -37.08 -27.44 0.86
N ALA A 167 -36.49 -28.07 -0.15
CA ALA A 167 -35.26 -28.83 -0.02
C ALA A 167 -34.21 -27.93 0.61
N HIS A 168 -33.77 -28.32 1.80
CA HIS A 168 -32.68 -27.71 2.54
C HIS A 168 -31.43 -27.73 1.63
N ILE A 169 -31.12 -26.61 0.99
CA ILE A 169 -29.93 -26.44 0.15
C ILE A 169 -28.74 -26.58 1.10
N LYS A 170 -28.16 -27.77 1.11
CA LYS A 170 -26.95 -28.09 1.86
C LYS A 170 -25.80 -27.49 1.05
N PRO A 171 -24.99 -26.58 1.60
CA PRO A 171 -23.81 -26.08 0.89
C PRO A 171 -22.96 -27.29 0.49
N ASP A 172 -22.72 -27.40 -0.79
CA ASP A 172 -21.94 -28.45 -1.43
C ASP A 172 -20.50 -28.42 -0.90
N HIS A 173 -20.04 -29.56 -0.42
CA HIS A 173 -18.70 -29.70 0.16
C HIS A 173 -17.59 -29.39 -0.87
N GLU A 174 -17.87 -29.44 -2.17
CA GLU A 174 -16.93 -29.10 -3.26
C GLU A 174 -16.46 -27.63 -3.22
N THR A 175 -17.33 -26.70 -2.81
CA THR A 175 -16.94 -25.28 -2.70
C THR A 175 -15.85 -25.06 -1.64
N ILE A 176 -15.86 -25.87 -0.57
CA ILE A 176 -14.86 -25.80 0.49
C ILE A 176 -13.52 -26.36 0.01
N ASP A 177 -13.54 -27.47 -0.74
CA ASP A 177 -12.32 -28.12 -1.21
C ASP A 177 -11.55 -27.28 -2.24
N VAL A 178 -12.25 -26.60 -3.15
CA VAL A 178 -11.62 -25.69 -4.13
C VAL A 178 -11.00 -24.47 -3.45
N PHE A 179 -11.65 -23.93 -2.42
CA PHE A 179 -11.08 -22.85 -1.62
C PHE A 179 -9.82 -23.32 -0.87
N LEU A 180 -9.84 -24.52 -0.30
CA LEU A 180 -8.69 -25.10 0.39
C LEU A 180 -7.54 -25.40 -0.56
N ASP A 181 -7.80 -25.81 -1.80
CA ASP A 181 -6.77 -26.12 -2.78
C ASP A 181 -6.14 -24.85 -3.36
N PHE A 182 -6.95 -23.83 -3.64
CA PHE A 182 -6.45 -22.49 -3.94
C PHE A 182 -5.63 -21.91 -2.78
N TRP A 183 -6.13 -22.02 -1.55
CA TRP A 183 -5.41 -21.61 -0.35
C TRP A 183 -4.11 -22.40 -0.16
N SER A 184 -4.08 -23.70 -0.47
CA SER A 184 -2.87 -24.53 -0.38
C SER A 184 -1.79 -24.06 -1.37
N SER A 185 -2.19 -23.73 -2.60
CA SER A 185 -1.29 -23.22 -3.65
C SER A 185 -0.69 -21.85 -3.26
N TRP A 186 -1.50 -20.97 -2.66
CA TRP A 186 -1.04 -19.64 -2.25
C TRP A 186 -0.38 -19.60 -0.87
N ARG A 187 -0.58 -20.60 -0.01
CA ARG A 187 0.11 -20.71 1.29
C ARG A 187 1.63 -20.69 1.12
N GLY A 188 2.16 -21.36 0.09
CA GLY A 188 3.59 -21.34 -0.21
C GLY A 188 4.08 -19.92 -0.51
N VAL A 189 3.38 -19.21 -1.39
CA VAL A 189 3.73 -17.84 -1.78
C VAL A 189 3.57 -16.86 -0.61
N LEU A 190 2.50 -16.96 0.16
CA LEU A 190 2.27 -16.13 1.35
C LEU A 190 3.32 -16.39 2.42
N VAL A 191 3.62 -17.64 2.74
CA VAL A 191 4.66 -17.99 3.72
C VAL A 191 6.02 -17.52 3.24
N MET A 192 6.38 -17.71 1.97
CA MET A 192 7.66 -17.22 1.43
C MET A 192 7.73 -15.70 1.40
N THR A 193 6.64 -15.01 1.06
CA THR A 193 6.58 -13.54 1.05
C THR A 193 6.66 -13.00 2.48
N LEU A 194 5.94 -13.60 3.42
CA LEU A 194 5.89 -13.18 4.82
C LEU A 194 7.19 -13.53 5.56
N LEU A 195 7.82 -14.67 5.27
CA LEU A 195 9.18 -14.99 5.72
C LEU A 195 10.22 -14.08 5.08
N GLY A 196 10.07 -13.74 3.79
CA GLY A 196 10.90 -12.75 3.11
C GLY A 196 10.79 -11.38 3.77
N TRP A 197 9.58 -10.93 4.09
CA TRP A 197 9.31 -9.70 4.82
C TRP A 197 9.78 -9.75 6.27
N LEU A 198 9.66 -10.88 6.97
CA LEU A 198 10.20 -11.05 8.32
C LEU A 198 11.73 -11.09 8.31
N ALA A 199 12.35 -11.69 7.30
CA ALA A 199 13.80 -11.70 7.12
C ALA A 199 14.31 -10.31 6.77
N LEU A 200 13.63 -9.58 5.87
CA LEU A 200 13.91 -8.16 5.60
C LEU A 200 13.71 -7.33 6.87
N ALA A 201 12.57 -7.46 7.54
CA ALA A 201 12.30 -6.76 8.78
C ALA A 201 13.33 -7.11 9.85
N TRP A 202 13.82 -8.35 9.94
CA TRP A 202 14.85 -8.78 10.88
C TRP A 202 16.25 -8.26 10.50
N LEU A 203 16.59 -8.23 9.22
CA LEU A 203 17.82 -7.60 8.72
C LEU A 203 17.84 -6.10 8.98
N PHE A 204 16.69 -5.44 8.81
CA PHE A 204 16.54 -4.02 9.10
C PHE A 204 16.43 -3.75 10.60
N THR A 205 15.71 -4.55 11.40
CA THR A 205 15.52 -4.34 12.85
C THR A 205 16.69 -4.82 13.71
N GLY A 206 17.40 -5.88 13.32
CA GLY A 206 18.62 -6.34 13.97
C GLY A 206 19.76 -5.31 13.87
N ASN A 207 19.81 -4.56 12.76
CA ASN A 207 20.65 -3.37 12.63
C ASN A 207 20.01 -2.10 13.25
N PHE A 208 18.68 -2.05 13.41
CA PHE A 208 17.97 -0.91 14.01
C PHE A 208 18.13 -0.83 15.54
N VAL A 209 18.07 -1.96 16.26
CA VAL A 209 18.24 -1.98 17.73
C VAL A 209 19.70 -1.71 18.13
N SER A 210 20.65 -2.20 17.33
CA SER A 210 22.07 -1.89 17.49
C SER A 210 22.39 -0.44 17.07
N ALA A 211 21.76 0.10 16.03
CA ALA A 211 21.95 1.51 15.64
C ALA A 211 21.31 2.50 16.62
N ILE A 212 20.13 2.21 17.18
CA ILE A 212 19.48 3.08 18.19
C ILE A 212 20.19 2.98 19.55
N GLY A 213 20.70 1.80 19.92
CA GLY A 213 21.47 1.61 21.15
C GLY A 213 22.81 2.37 21.18
N TRP A 214 23.39 2.67 20.02
CA TRP A 214 24.69 3.35 19.92
C TRP A 214 24.62 4.82 19.47
N SER A 215 23.58 5.24 18.72
CA SER A 215 23.47 6.62 18.22
C SER A 215 22.81 7.62 19.18
N LEU A 216 22.11 7.16 20.22
CA LEU A 216 21.46 8.05 21.19
C LEU A 216 22.36 8.52 22.35
N PHE A 217 23.60 8.03 22.50
CA PHE A 217 24.38 8.31 23.72
C PHE A 217 25.66 9.16 23.64
N PRO A 218 26.35 9.37 22.49
CA PRO A 218 27.46 10.34 22.47
C PRO A 218 27.16 11.67 21.73
N GLY A 219 26.31 11.67 20.70
CA GLY A 219 26.20 12.81 19.76
C GLY A 219 25.26 13.94 20.21
N ALA A 220 24.09 13.59 20.75
CA ALA A 220 23.06 14.58 21.11
C ALA A 220 23.47 15.46 22.32
N VAL A 221 24.26 14.92 23.24
CA VAL A 221 24.79 15.66 24.40
C VAL A 221 25.86 16.67 23.96
N LEU A 222 26.72 16.29 23.01
CA LEU A 222 27.78 17.17 22.50
C LEU A 222 27.23 18.31 21.62
N GLY A 223 26.23 18.02 20.76
CA GLY A 223 25.56 19.01 19.95
C GLY A 223 24.78 20.04 20.77
N PHE A 224 24.11 19.61 21.85
CA PHE A 224 23.36 20.51 22.74
C PHE A 224 24.29 21.38 23.62
N LEU A 225 25.44 20.84 24.05
CA LEU A 225 26.46 21.61 24.80
C LEU A 225 27.15 22.66 23.92
N MET A 226 27.49 22.33 22.67
CA MET A 226 28.04 23.29 21.69
C MET A 226 27.05 24.42 21.38
N PHE A 227 25.76 24.11 21.22
CA PHE A 227 24.73 25.11 20.96
C PHE A 227 24.49 26.06 22.14
N ARG A 228 24.56 25.58 23.39
CA ARG A 228 24.51 26.44 24.58
C ARG A 228 25.77 27.29 24.76
N TYR A 229 26.95 26.76 24.44
CA TYR A 229 28.20 27.52 24.48
C TYR A 229 28.19 28.70 23.48
N ALA A 230 27.71 28.47 22.26
CA ALA A 230 27.61 29.52 21.25
C ALA A 230 26.60 30.63 21.60
N ARG A 231 25.51 30.31 22.32
CA ARG A 231 24.51 31.30 22.75
C ARG A 231 24.98 32.17 23.92
N GLY A 232 25.81 31.63 24.82
CA GLY A 232 26.32 32.36 25.99
C GLY A 232 27.30 33.50 25.66
N ASN A 233 27.97 33.45 24.51
CA ASN A 233 29.01 34.42 24.16
C ASN A 233 28.48 35.71 23.51
N LYS A 234 27.21 35.75 23.08
CA LYS A 234 26.61 36.96 22.48
C LYS A 234 26.11 37.99 23.50
N SER A 235 26.00 37.62 24.79
CA SER A 235 25.47 38.52 25.82
C SER A 235 26.51 39.33 26.60
N ARG A 236 27.80 39.25 26.24
CA ARG A 236 28.90 40.00 26.90
C ARG A 236 29.52 41.11 26.04
N LYS A 237 28.94 41.41 24.88
CA LYS A 237 29.42 42.46 23.95
C LYS A 237 28.39 43.56 23.68
N ALA A 238 27.43 43.74 24.59
CA ALA A 238 26.55 44.89 24.63
C ALA A 238 26.65 45.52 26.03
#